data_AF-A0A285J3H5-F1
#
_entry.id   AF-A0A285J3H5-F1
#
_cell.length_a   1.000
_cell.length_b   1.000
_cell.length_c   1.000
_cell.angle_alpha   90.00
_cell.angle_beta   90.00
_cell.angle_gamma   90.00
#
_symmetry.space_group_name_H-M   'P 1'
#
loop_
_entity.id
_entity.type
_entity.pdbx_description
1 polymer ?
#
loop_
_entity_poly.entity_id
_entity_poly.type
_entity_poly.pdbx_seq_one_letter_code
_entity_poly.pdbx_strand_id
1 'polypeptide(L)'
;MRGVLGLTAVLLTAAAAATGCGTMAGSTTPGAASAPPSVPVELKSTCDALGQVYGERMAPFAESLTTLVGRRTPDAQKRAQDSLAAFATAVDDATRASGDAALRADGKKTAEKLRAKSGDPKFFAAIKTEKDVTTTLGPTLKEWLTPVTRHCS
;
A
#
# COMPACT_ATOMS: atom_id res chain seq x y z
N MET A 1 -30.81 -7.93 -33.59
CA MET A 1 -31.65 -7.17 -34.52
C MET A 1 -32.37 -6.08 -33.73
N ARG A 2 -32.26 -4.80 -34.19
CA ARG A 2 -33.14 -3.63 -33.96
C ARG A 2 -33.34 -3.20 -32.48
N GLY A 3 -33.23 -1.96 -32.04
CA GLY A 3 -33.15 -0.59 -32.58
C GLY A 3 -33.20 0.32 -31.32
N VAL A 4 -33.05 1.64 -31.28
CA VAL A 4 -33.41 2.74 -32.19
C VAL A 4 -32.63 3.98 -31.69
N LEU A 5 -32.34 4.87 -32.64
CA LEU A 5 -31.75 6.21 -32.55
C LEU A 5 -32.43 7.16 -31.54
N GLY A 6 -31.69 8.19 -31.11
CA GLY A 6 -32.25 9.42 -30.55
C GLY A 6 -31.23 10.55 -30.48
N LEU A 7 -31.11 11.32 -31.58
CA LEU A 7 -30.29 12.52 -31.75
C LEU A 7 -31.23 13.73 -31.77
N THR A 8 -31.09 14.72 -30.88
CA THR A 8 -31.69 16.08 -30.99
C THR A 8 -31.15 16.95 -29.83
N ALA A 9 -30.31 17.96 -30.10
CA ALA A 9 -30.65 19.37 -30.42
C ALA A 9 -30.95 20.20 -29.14
N VAL A 10 -30.08 21.09 -28.66
CA VAL A 10 -29.74 22.47 -29.14
C VAL A 10 -30.61 23.57 -28.51
N LEU A 11 -29.94 24.69 -28.13
CA LEU A 11 -30.42 26.01 -27.65
C LEU A 11 -30.78 26.10 -26.14
N LEU A 12 -30.49 27.16 -25.37
CA LEU A 12 -30.54 28.59 -25.69
C LEU A 12 -29.45 29.43 -24.97
N THR A 13 -28.94 30.39 -25.73
CA THR A 13 -28.27 31.65 -25.36
C THR A 13 -29.15 32.62 -24.57
N ALA A 14 -28.52 33.44 -23.70
CA ALA A 14 -28.59 34.92 -23.66
C ALA A 14 -28.63 35.51 -22.24
N ALA A 15 -27.67 36.41 -21.93
CA ALA A 15 -27.96 37.77 -21.47
C ALA A 15 -26.65 38.56 -21.37
N ALA A 16 -26.55 39.61 -22.18
CA ALA A 16 -25.51 40.62 -22.12
C ALA A 16 -26.08 41.93 -21.53
N ALA A 17 -25.15 42.73 -21.00
CA ALA A 17 -25.19 44.17 -20.71
C ALA A 17 -25.78 44.65 -19.37
N ALA A 18 -24.91 45.23 -18.54
CA ALA A 18 -25.03 46.64 -18.17
C ALA A 18 -23.68 47.21 -17.70
N THR A 19 -23.32 48.33 -18.30
CA THR A 19 -22.15 49.17 -18.10
C THR A 19 -22.19 49.87 -16.74
N GLY A 20 -21.12 49.74 -15.94
CA GLY A 20 -20.90 50.53 -14.73
C GLY A 20 -19.46 51.06 -14.68
N CYS A 21 -19.30 52.37 -14.80
CA CYS A 21 -18.04 53.09 -14.69
C CYS A 21 -17.66 53.25 -13.20
N GLY A 22 -16.45 52.86 -12.81
CA GLY A 22 -15.98 53.05 -11.43
C GLY A 22 -14.61 52.41 -11.14
N THR A 23 -13.58 53.24 -11.15
CA THR A 23 -12.19 52.96 -10.73
C THR A 23 -12.09 52.52 -9.27
N MET A 24 -11.46 51.36 -8.99
CA MET A 24 -10.31 51.24 -8.07
C MET A 24 -9.81 49.80 -8.01
N ALA A 25 -8.50 49.63 -8.17
CA ALA A 25 -7.78 48.39 -7.94
C ALA A 25 -7.90 47.97 -6.47
N GLY A 26 -8.39 46.75 -6.26
CA GLY A 26 -8.54 46.11 -4.97
C GLY A 26 -8.82 44.63 -5.17
N SER A 27 -7.86 43.92 -5.75
CA SER A 27 -7.93 42.47 -5.95
C SER A 27 -7.84 41.74 -4.61
N THR A 28 -8.92 41.74 -3.83
CA THR A 28 -9.14 40.71 -2.81
C THR A 28 -9.81 39.52 -3.49
N THR A 29 -9.01 38.76 -4.23
CA THR A 29 -9.41 37.42 -4.68
C THR A 29 -9.74 36.62 -3.42
N PRO A 30 -10.91 35.97 -3.34
CA PRO A 30 -11.20 35.05 -2.26
C PRO A 30 -10.07 34.01 -2.21
N GLY A 31 -9.37 33.95 -1.09
CA GLY A 31 -8.37 32.92 -0.85
C GLY A 31 -9.04 31.58 -1.10
N ALA A 32 -8.61 30.90 -2.17
CA ALA A 32 -8.93 29.51 -2.38
C ALA A 32 -8.39 28.80 -1.14
N ALA A 33 -9.30 28.45 -0.21
CA ALA A 33 -8.99 27.53 0.86
C ALA A 33 -8.46 26.28 0.16
N SER A 34 -7.15 26.08 0.23
CA SER A 34 -6.51 24.89 -0.27
C SER A 34 -7.16 23.73 0.47
N ALA A 35 -8.04 23.01 -0.24
CA ALA A 35 -8.51 21.73 0.24
C ALA A 35 -7.26 20.92 0.60
N PRO A 36 -7.23 20.26 1.77
CA PRO A 36 -6.10 19.38 2.11
C PRO A 36 -5.88 18.44 0.93
N PRO A 37 -4.62 18.13 0.56
CA PRO A 37 -4.37 17.22 -0.55
C PRO A 37 -5.09 15.92 -0.24
N SER A 38 -6.17 15.66 -0.98
CA SER A 38 -6.90 14.41 -0.90
C SER A 38 -5.92 13.33 -1.34
N VAL A 39 -5.63 12.39 -0.44
CA VAL A 39 -4.89 11.17 -0.77
C VAL A 39 -5.49 10.61 -2.06
N PRO A 40 -4.71 10.45 -3.15
CA PRO A 40 -5.24 9.92 -4.39
C PRO A 40 -5.98 8.61 -4.12
N VAL A 41 -7.14 8.40 -4.74
CA VAL A 41 -8.01 7.22 -4.52
C VAL A 41 -7.21 5.92 -4.74
N GLU A 42 -6.27 5.98 -5.65
CA GLU A 42 -5.34 4.94 -6.07
C GLU A 42 -4.35 4.61 -4.96
N LEU A 43 -3.83 5.62 -4.24
CA LEU A 43 -2.98 5.41 -3.07
C LEU A 43 -3.78 4.77 -1.94
N LYS A 44 -5.03 5.21 -1.71
CA LYS A 44 -5.94 4.56 -0.76
C LYS A 44 -6.17 3.08 -1.11
N SER A 45 -6.44 2.77 -2.36
CA SER A 45 -6.64 1.39 -2.81
C SER A 45 -5.40 0.52 -2.59
N THR A 46 -4.20 1.05 -2.86
CA THR A 46 -2.96 0.32 -2.57
C THR A 46 -2.77 0.10 -1.06
N CYS A 47 -3.08 1.09 -0.24
CA CYS A 47 -2.99 0.97 1.22
C CYS A 47 -4.00 -0.03 1.79
N ASP A 48 -5.22 -0.06 1.26
CA ASP A 48 -6.23 -1.05 1.62
C ASP A 48 -5.76 -2.48 1.22
N ALA A 49 -5.18 -2.64 0.02
CA ALA A 49 -4.59 -3.91 -0.43
C ALA A 49 -3.41 -4.35 0.46
N LEU A 50 -2.53 -3.43 0.84
CA LEU A 50 -1.45 -3.71 1.78
C LEU A 50 -1.97 -4.13 3.15
N GLY A 51 -3.01 -3.46 3.66
CA GLY A 51 -3.71 -3.84 4.88
C GLY A 51 -4.23 -5.28 4.84
N GLN A 52 -4.81 -5.69 3.72
CA GLN A 52 -5.25 -7.07 3.49
C GLN A 52 -4.06 -8.04 3.47
N VAL A 53 -2.98 -7.71 2.76
CA VAL A 53 -1.77 -8.54 2.73
C VAL A 53 -1.22 -8.75 4.15
N TYR A 54 -1.17 -7.70 4.98
CA TYR A 54 -0.76 -7.84 6.37
C TYR A 54 -1.70 -8.76 7.15
N GLY A 55 -3.01 -8.54 7.07
CA GLY A 55 -4.01 -9.37 7.75
C GLY A 55 -3.93 -10.85 7.37
N GLU A 56 -3.77 -11.16 6.08
CA GLU A 56 -3.79 -12.51 5.54
C GLU A 56 -2.46 -13.26 5.70
N ARG A 57 -1.32 -12.56 5.65
CA ARG A 57 0.00 -13.19 5.61
C ARG A 57 0.70 -13.24 6.96
N MET A 58 0.37 -12.35 7.90
CA MET A 58 1.01 -12.34 9.22
C MET A 58 0.67 -13.58 10.04
N ALA A 59 -0.58 -14.04 10.06
CA ALA A 59 -0.98 -15.19 10.87
C ALA A 59 -0.34 -16.51 10.40
N PRO A 60 -0.38 -16.89 9.10
CA PRO A 60 0.30 -18.10 8.62
C PRO A 60 1.82 -18.05 8.84
N PHE A 61 2.42 -16.87 8.69
CA PHE A 61 3.84 -16.70 8.99
C PHE A 61 4.14 -16.91 10.48
N ALA A 62 3.35 -16.34 11.38
CA ALA A 62 3.51 -16.56 12.81
C ALA A 62 3.30 -18.04 13.22
N GLU A 63 2.34 -18.72 12.62
CA GLU A 63 2.08 -20.15 12.86
C GLU A 63 3.25 -21.02 12.39
N SER A 64 3.80 -20.76 11.21
CA SER A 64 4.96 -21.51 10.70
C SER A 64 6.20 -21.30 11.55
N LEU A 65 6.42 -20.10 12.11
CA LEU A 65 7.49 -19.84 13.07
C LEU A 65 7.27 -20.55 14.41
N THR A 66 6.04 -20.55 14.91
CA THR A 66 5.67 -21.30 16.13
C THR A 66 5.93 -22.80 15.94
N THR A 67 5.57 -23.33 14.77
CA THR A 67 5.85 -24.71 14.39
C THR A 67 7.36 -24.99 14.31
N LEU A 68 8.15 -24.08 13.72
CA LEU A 68 9.60 -24.20 13.65
C LEU A 68 10.25 -24.22 15.04
N VAL A 69 9.78 -23.38 15.96
CA VAL A 69 10.26 -23.33 17.34
C VAL A 69 9.88 -24.59 18.11
N GLY A 70 8.63 -25.06 17.97
CA GLY A 70 8.14 -26.26 18.66
C GLY A 70 8.69 -27.58 18.08
N ARG A 71 9.00 -27.61 16.78
CA ARG A 71 9.50 -28.79 16.05
C ARG A 71 10.50 -28.35 14.99
N ARG A 72 11.78 -28.36 15.34
CA ARG A 72 12.86 -27.90 14.46
C ARG A 72 13.26 -28.94 13.42
N THR A 73 12.41 -29.14 12.42
CA THR A 73 12.65 -30.03 11.26
C THR A 73 12.93 -29.22 9.99
N PRO A 74 13.58 -29.82 8.98
CA PRO A 74 13.74 -29.18 7.67
C PRO A 74 12.41 -28.71 7.06
N ASP A 75 11.34 -29.50 7.22
CA ASP A 75 10.01 -29.15 6.72
C ASP A 75 9.41 -27.94 7.45
N ALA A 76 9.56 -27.86 8.77
CA ALA A 76 9.06 -26.71 9.54
C ALA A 76 9.82 -25.43 9.17
N GLN A 77 11.14 -25.53 8.96
CA GLN A 77 11.93 -24.41 8.47
C GLN A 77 11.49 -23.99 7.06
N LYS A 78 11.31 -24.96 6.16
CA LYS A 78 10.83 -24.70 4.80
C LYS A 78 9.47 -24.00 4.79
N ARG A 79 8.53 -24.42 5.63
CA ARG A 79 7.21 -23.74 5.75
C ARG A 79 7.34 -22.29 6.20
N ALA A 80 8.23 -21.99 7.14
CA ALA A 80 8.49 -20.62 7.60
C ALA A 80 9.13 -19.76 6.50
N GLN A 81 10.07 -20.34 5.75
CA GLN A 81 10.67 -19.71 4.57
C GLN A 81 9.62 -19.42 3.49
N ASP A 82 8.84 -20.44 3.10
CA ASP A 82 7.80 -20.33 2.08
C ASP A 82 6.72 -19.30 2.47
N SER A 83 6.33 -19.24 3.75
CA SER A 83 5.38 -18.25 4.27
C SER A 83 5.90 -16.82 4.18
N LEU A 84 7.18 -16.59 4.53
CA LEU A 84 7.81 -15.28 4.40
C LEU A 84 7.98 -14.88 2.92
N ALA A 85 8.30 -15.84 2.05
CA ALA A 85 8.40 -15.60 0.61
C ALA A 85 7.03 -15.25 0.01
N ALA A 86 5.97 -15.93 0.43
CA ALA A 86 4.60 -15.62 0.01
C ALA A 86 4.17 -14.21 0.46
N PHE A 87 4.54 -13.81 1.68
CA PHE A 87 4.32 -12.44 2.15
C PHE A 87 5.10 -11.42 1.30
N ALA A 88 6.37 -11.70 0.97
CA ALA A 88 7.16 -10.86 0.08
C ALA A 88 6.49 -10.64 -1.28
N THR A 89 5.99 -11.72 -1.90
CA THR A 89 5.26 -11.67 -3.18
C THR A 89 3.99 -10.85 -3.06
N ALA A 90 3.20 -11.05 -2.01
CA ALA A 90 1.96 -10.30 -1.81
C ALA A 90 2.20 -8.79 -1.62
N VAL A 91 3.27 -8.38 -0.93
CA VAL A 91 3.65 -6.95 -0.81
C VAL A 91 4.03 -6.36 -2.16
N ASP A 92 4.83 -7.08 -2.95
CA ASP A 92 5.22 -6.66 -4.29
C ASP A 92 3.99 -6.50 -5.19
N ASP A 93 3.10 -7.49 -5.20
CA ASP A 93 1.88 -7.48 -6.02
C ASP A 93 0.94 -6.32 -5.64
N ALA A 94 0.72 -6.10 -4.33
CA ALA A 94 -0.14 -5.02 -3.85
C ALA A 94 0.39 -3.63 -4.22
N THR A 95 1.71 -3.45 -4.24
CA THR A 95 2.34 -2.14 -4.48
C THR A 95 2.64 -1.86 -5.94
N ARG A 96 2.88 -2.90 -6.76
CA ARG A 96 3.33 -2.79 -8.16
C ARG A 96 2.44 -1.91 -9.05
N ALA A 97 1.13 -1.96 -8.83
CA ALA A 97 0.16 -1.20 -9.62
C ALA A 97 -0.15 0.20 -9.05
N SER A 98 0.52 0.62 -7.98
CA SER A 98 0.27 1.92 -7.35
C SER A 98 0.59 3.09 -8.30
N GLY A 99 -0.29 4.09 -8.27
CA GLY A 99 -0.05 5.39 -8.93
C GLY A 99 1.10 6.19 -8.29
N ASP A 100 1.48 5.85 -7.05
CA ASP A 100 2.61 6.46 -6.36
C ASP A 100 3.92 5.73 -6.71
N ALA A 101 4.84 6.45 -7.36
CA ALA A 101 6.14 5.90 -7.77
C ALA A 101 7.06 5.59 -6.58
N ALA A 102 6.99 6.36 -5.49
CA ALA A 102 7.77 6.11 -4.29
C ALA A 102 7.25 4.86 -3.56
N LEU A 103 5.92 4.70 -3.46
CA LEU A 103 5.32 3.49 -2.89
C LEU A 103 5.66 2.24 -3.70
N ARG A 104 5.68 2.31 -5.04
CA ARG A 104 6.16 1.18 -5.88
C ARG A 104 7.60 0.82 -5.58
N ALA A 105 8.48 1.82 -5.47
CA ALA A 105 9.90 1.60 -5.20
C ALA A 105 10.13 1.01 -3.80
N ASP A 106 9.46 1.55 -2.79
CA ASP A 106 9.54 1.08 -1.42
C ASP A 106 8.92 -0.31 -1.27
N GLY A 107 7.78 -0.56 -1.91
CA GLY A 107 7.14 -1.87 -1.98
C GLY A 107 8.05 -2.95 -2.55
N LYS A 108 8.69 -2.67 -3.70
CA LYS A 108 9.68 -3.54 -4.32
C LYS A 108 10.87 -3.79 -3.39
N LYS A 109 11.43 -2.75 -2.78
CA LYS A 109 12.57 -2.88 -1.86
C LYS A 109 12.22 -3.70 -0.61
N THR A 110 11.03 -3.49 -0.05
CA THR A 110 10.52 -4.27 1.08
C THR A 110 10.33 -5.73 0.69
N ALA A 111 9.72 -6.00 -0.47
CA ALA A 111 9.56 -7.36 -0.99
C ALA A 111 10.90 -8.07 -1.24
N GLU A 112 11.88 -7.37 -1.82
CA GLU A 112 13.24 -7.89 -2.00
C GLU A 112 13.89 -8.24 -0.67
N LYS A 113 13.74 -7.38 0.35
CA LYS A 113 14.29 -7.64 1.69
C LYS A 113 13.63 -8.84 2.36
N LEU A 114 12.30 -8.95 2.29
CA LEU A 114 11.54 -10.10 2.80
C LEU A 114 11.96 -11.40 2.09
N ARG A 115 12.10 -11.37 0.76
CA ARG A 115 12.47 -12.53 -0.05
C ARG A 115 13.93 -12.96 0.16
N ALA A 116 14.84 -12.00 0.33
CA ALA A 116 16.22 -12.32 0.71
C ALA A 116 16.27 -13.03 2.06
N LYS A 117 15.43 -12.60 3.01
CA LYS A 117 15.38 -13.17 4.35
C LYS A 117 14.63 -14.50 4.42
N SER A 118 13.64 -14.72 3.56
CA SER A 118 13.03 -16.04 3.39
C SER A 118 14.04 -17.09 2.90
N GLY A 119 15.03 -16.67 2.11
CA GLY A 119 16.12 -17.54 1.66
C GLY A 119 17.28 -17.70 2.65
N ASP A 120 17.29 -16.98 3.77
CA ASP A 120 18.42 -16.94 4.71
C ASP A 120 18.25 -17.98 5.83
N PRO A 121 18.90 -19.16 5.76
CA PRO A 121 18.76 -20.17 6.80
C PRO A 121 19.29 -19.69 8.16
N LYS A 122 20.22 -18.73 8.20
CA LYS A 122 20.76 -18.20 9.46
C LYS A 122 19.72 -17.34 10.19
N PHE A 123 18.88 -16.63 9.44
CA PHE A 123 17.77 -15.86 10.01
C PHE A 123 16.81 -16.75 10.79
N PHE A 124 16.34 -17.85 10.18
CA PHE A 124 15.46 -18.81 10.86
C PHE A 124 16.19 -19.60 11.94
N ALA A 125 17.50 -19.89 11.76
CA ALA A 125 18.28 -20.57 12.78
C ALA A 125 18.42 -19.75 14.07
N ALA A 126 18.40 -18.41 13.99
CA ALA A 126 18.46 -17.51 15.14
C ALA A 126 17.17 -17.51 15.98
N ILE A 127 16.02 -17.89 15.39
CA ILE A 127 14.73 -17.94 16.07
C ILE A 127 14.58 -19.31 16.76
N LYS A 128 14.94 -19.41 18.04
CA LYS A 128 14.96 -20.68 18.79
C LYS A 128 13.79 -20.83 19.75
N THR A 129 13.20 -19.72 20.15
CA THR A 129 12.14 -19.66 21.16
C THR A 129 11.03 -18.72 20.71
N GLU A 130 9.86 -18.83 21.33
CA GLU A 130 8.76 -17.87 21.14
C GLU A 130 9.17 -16.44 21.52
N LYS A 131 10.08 -16.32 22.49
CA LYS A 131 10.68 -15.04 22.84
C LYS A 131 11.53 -14.46 21.71
N ASP A 132 12.26 -15.29 20.96
CA ASP A 132 13.03 -14.83 19.80
C ASP A 132 12.12 -14.38 18.66
N VAL A 133 10.96 -15.03 18.50
CA VAL A 133 9.93 -14.57 17.55
C VAL A 133 9.50 -13.14 17.91
N THR A 134 9.11 -12.88 19.16
CA THR A 134 8.64 -11.54 19.55
C THR A 134 9.74 -10.48 19.53
N THR A 135 10.95 -10.82 20.00
CA THR A 135 12.06 -9.86 20.17
C THR A 135 12.88 -9.62 18.91
N THR A 136 13.00 -10.61 18.02
CA THR A 136 13.75 -10.47 16.76
C THR A 136 12.82 -10.12 15.63
N LEU A 137 11.69 -10.82 15.48
CA LEU A 137 10.83 -10.67 14.31
C LEU A 137 10.02 -9.37 14.33
N GLY A 138 9.47 -8.99 15.48
CA GLY A 138 8.64 -7.78 15.60
C GLY A 138 9.36 -6.51 15.14
N PRO A 139 10.52 -6.17 15.72
CA PRO A 139 11.31 -5.01 15.30
C PRO A 139 11.78 -5.11 13.85
N THR A 140 12.21 -6.31 13.44
CA THR A 140 12.69 -6.58 12.08
C THR A 140 11.61 -6.35 11.04
N LEU A 141 10.42 -6.91 11.22
CA LEU A 141 9.29 -6.70 10.32
C LEU A 141 8.85 -5.24 10.33
N LYS A 142 8.79 -4.60 11.50
CA LYS A 142 8.47 -3.17 11.59
C LYS A 142 9.45 -2.34 10.75
N GLU A 143 10.75 -2.58 10.88
CA GLU A 143 11.77 -1.89 10.07
C GLU A 143 11.57 -2.14 8.57
N TRP A 144 11.30 -3.38 8.18
CA TRP A 144 11.17 -3.75 6.77
C TRP A 144 9.91 -3.20 6.12
N LEU A 145 8.82 -3.08 6.89
CA LEU A 145 7.52 -2.60 6.42
C LEU A 145 7.38 -1.08 6.55
N THR A 146 8.19 -0.43 7.40
CA THR A 146 8.15 1.03 7.62
C THR A 146 8.11 1.84 6.32
N PRO A 147 8.96 1.59 5.30
CA PRO A 147 8.96 2.37 4.06
C PRO A 147 7.59 2.38 3.38
N VAL A 148 6.93 1.22 3.33
CA VAL A 148 5.60 1.04 2.73
C VAL A 148 4.51 1.69 3.59
N THR A 149 4.54 1.47 4.91
CA THR A 149 3.50 1.99 5.82
C THR A 149 3.47 3.52 5.92
N ARG A 150 4.59 4.22 5.65
CA ARG A 150 4.65 5.70 5.68
C ARG A 150 3.82 6.37 4.58
N HIS A 151 3.50 5.64 3.51
CA HIS A 151 2.62 6.14 2.44
C HIS A 151 1.12 5.98 2.78
N CYS A 152 0.82 5.18 3.80
CA CYS A 152 -0.54 4.76 4.17
C CYS A 152 -1.02 5.34 5.52
N SER A 153 -0.26 6.28 6.08
CA SER A 153 -0.47 6.92 7.38
C SER A 153 -0.80 8.39 7.25
#